data_AF-A0A7J2YZJ3-F1
#
_entry.id   AF-A0A7J2YZJ3-F1
#
_cell.length_a   1.000
_cell.length_b   1.000
_cell.length_c   1.000
_cell.angle_alpha   90.00
_cell.angle_beta   90.00
_cell.angle_gamma   90.00
#
_symmetry.space_group_name_H-M   'P 1'
#
loop_
_entity.id
_entity.type
_entity.pdbx_description
1 polymer ?
#
loop_
_entity_poly.entity_id
_entity_poly.type
_entity_poly.pdbx_seq_one_letter_code
_entity_poly.pdbx_strand_id
1 'polypeptide(L)' 'MLFSKGLREKSHYALFIALRLLFSKEIEDSLIRQFEECMGLRQEADYGLKFSETGALDAIDGAEKLIAKSKELLKIK' A
#
# COMPACT_ATOMS: atom_id res chain seq x y z
N MET A 1 0.45 -2.56 10.70
CA MET A 1 1.41 -1.51 11.11
C MET A 1 0.76 -0.40 11.92
N LEU A 2 -0.30 0.28 11.45
CA LEU A 2 -0.92 1.38 12.20
C LEU A 2 -1.39 0.97 13.61
N PHE A 3 -2.01 -0.21 13.71
CA PHE A 3 -2.46 -0.77 14.98
C PHE A 3 -1.33 -0.90 16.02
N SER A 4 -0.10 -1.23 15.62
CA SER A 4 1.02 -1.32 16.57
C SER A 4 1.48 0.03 17.11
N LYS A 5 1.06 1.14 16.49
CA LYS A 5 1.20 2.51 16.99
C LYS A 5 -0.06 3.00 17.74
N GLY A 6 -1.03 2.11 18.02
CA GLY A 6 -2.29 2.46 18.68
C GLY A 6 -3.29 3.21 17.79
N LEU A 7 -3.06 3.22 16.46
CA LEU A 7 -3.90 3.94 15.49
C LEU A 7 -4.82 2.97 14.74
N ARG A 8 -5.97 3.50 14.30
CA ARG A 8 -6.93 2.80 13.44
C ARG A 8 -7.44 3.74 12.36
N GLU A 9 -7.36 3.29 11.13
CA GLU A 9 -7.84 3.95 9.93
C GLU A 9 -9.28 3.51 9.58
N LYS A 10 -9.99 4.37 8.85
CA LYS A 10 -11.37 4.12 8.39
C LYS A 10 -11.54 4.15 6.87
N SER A 11 -10.49 4.46 6.10
CA SER A 11 -10.54 4.51 4.64
C SER A 11 -9.17 4.20 4.03
N HIS A 12 -9.18 3.74 2.77
CA HIS A 12 -7.96 3.49 1.99
C HIS A 12 -7.10 4.76 1.85
N TYR A 13 -7.74 5.91 1.64
CA TYR A 13 -7.02 7.19 1.56
C TYR A 13 -6.39 7.59 2.90
N ALA A 14 -7.09 7.40 4.02
CA ALA A 14 -6.51 7.66 5.34
C ALA A 14 -5.31 6.74 5.62
N LEU A 15 -5.37 5.47 5.18
CA LEU A 15 -4.24 4.55 5.25
C LEU A 15 -3.04 5.06 4.44
N PHE A 16 -3.26 5.49 3.19
CA PHE A 16 -2.21 6.06 2.35
C PHE A 16 -1.54 7.28 3.00
N ILE A 17 -2.33 8.22 3.53
CA ILE A 17 -1.79 9.39 4.24
C ILE A 17 -0.98 8.95 5.46
N ALA A 18 -1.46 7.96 6.22
CA ALA A 18 -0.75 7.47 7.39
C ALA A 18 0.58 6.77 7.02
N LEU A 19 0.63 6.03 5.90
CA LEU A 19 1.88 5.48 5.37
C LEU A 19 2.88 6.61 5.04
N ARG A 20 2.42 7.63 4.31
CA ARG A 20 3.23 8.78 3.90
C ARG A 20 3.74 9.63 5.06
N LEU A 21 2.92 9.82 6.10
CA LEU A 21 3.28 10.70 7.22
C LEU A 21 4.00 9.98 8.37
N LEU A 22 3.63 8.73 8.65
CA LEU A 22 4.11 8.03 9.85
C LEU A 22 5.19 6.98 9.56
N PHE A 23 5.39 6.62 8.29
CA PHE A 23 6.31 5.56 7.88
C PHE A 23 7.24 5.98 6.72
N SER A 24 7.34 7.27 6.38
CA SER A 24 8.18 7.75 5.27
C SER A 24 9.68 7.57 5.47
N LYS A 25 10.14 7.34 6.70
CA LYS A 25 11.54 7.01 6.98
C LYS A 25 11.81 5.51 6.90
N GLU A 26 10.76 4.71 7.07
CA GLU A 26 10.80 3.27 7.18
C GLU A 26 10.40 2.55 5.87
N ILE A 27 9.57 3.18 5.05
CA ILE A 27 9.07 2.64 3.79
C ILE A 27 9.53 3.56 2.66
N GLU A 28 10.06 2.96 1.61
CA GLU A 28 10.53 3.68 0.43
C GLU A 28 9.37 4.43 -0.26
N ASP A 29 9.64 5.65 -0.71
CA ASP A 29 8.63 6.50 -1.38
C ASP A 29 8.03 5.83 -2.61
N SER A 30 8.82 5.03 -3.33
CA SER A 30 8.39 4.19 -4.45
C SER A 30 7.26 3.24 -4.06
N LEU A 31 7.37 2.55 -2.91
CA LEU A 31 6.34 1.62 -2.43
C LEU A 31 5.09 2.36 -1.94
N ILE A 32 5.25 3.55 -1.35
CA ILE A 32 4.12 4.39 -0.92
C ILE A 32 3.34 4.90 -2.15
N ARG A 33 4.05 5.31 -3.20
CA ARG A 33 3.44 5.72 -4.47
C ARG A 33 2.78 4.54 -5.18
N GLN A 34 3.41 3.38 -5.20
CA GLN A 34 2.83 2.17 -5.77
C GLN A 34 1.53 1.78 -5.07
N PHE A 35 1.44 1.98 -3.75
CA PHE A 35 0.18 1.80 -3.01
C PHE A 35 -0.94 2.72 -3.52
N GLU A 36 -0.63 3.99 -3.82
CA GLU A 36 -1.58 4.94 -4.42
C GLU A 36 -2.01 4.50 -5.82
N GLU A 37 -1.06 4.09 -6.66
CA GLU A 37 -1.32 3.58 -8.00
C GLU A 37 -2.21 2.32 -7.97
N CYS A 38 -1.98 1.40 -7.03
CA CYS A 38 -2.84 0.24 -6.79
C CYS A 38 -4.27 0.62 -6.38
N MET A 39 -4.47 1.68 -5.60
CA MET A 39 -5.82 2.18 -5.28
C MET A 39 -6.55 2.63 -6.55
N GLY A 40 -5.84 3.33 -7.44
CA GLY A 40 -6.35 3.76 -8.75
C GLY A 40 -6.69 2.57 -9.65
N LEU A 41 -5.75 1.62 -9.80
CA LEU A 41 -5.94 0.42 -10.61
C LEU A 41 -7.15 -0.40 -10.15
N ARG A 42 -7.32 -0.57 -8.83
CA ARG A 42 -8.50 -1.23 -8.25
C ARG A 42 -9.78 -0.47 -8.59
N GLN A 43 -9.78 0.87 -8.48
CA GLN A 43 -10.95 1.67 -8.80
C GLN A 43 -11.35 1.56 -10.28
N GLU A 44 -10.36 1.58 -11.19
CA GLU A 44 -10.59 1.40 -12.62
C GLU A 44 -11.11 0.01 -12.96
N ALA A 45 -10.60 -1.03 -12.30
CA ALA A 45 -11.09 -2.39 -12.47
C ALA A 45 -12.52 -2.56 -11.94
N ASP A 46 -12.79 -2.14 -10.69
CA ASP A 46 -14.06 -2.36 -10.01
C ASP A 46 -15.21 -1.54 -10.60
N TYR A 47 -14.95 -0.29 -10.98
CA TYR A 47 -15.99 0.64 -11.42
C TYR A 47 -15.87 1.03 -12.90
N GLY A 48 -14.66 1.04 -13.44
CA GLY A 48 -14.40 1.38 -14.84
C GLY A 48 -14.45 0.18 -15.78
N LEU A 49 -14.41 -1.06 -15.25
CA LEU A 49 -14.23 -2.31 -16.01
C LEU A 49 -13.01 -2.27 -16.95
N LYS A 50 -11.95 -1.56 -16.53
CA LYS A 50 -10.69 -1.44 -17.24
C LYS A 50 -9.62 -2.24 -16.51
N PHE A 51 -8.90 -3.07 -17.25
CA PHE A 51 -7.89 -3.97 -16.71
C PHE A 51 -6.56 -3.75 -17.42
N SER A 52 -5.47 -3.91 -16.67
CA SER A 52 -4.10 -3.83 -17.18
C SER A 52 -3.32 -5.00 -16.60
N GLU A 53 -2.85 -5.91 -17.46
CA GLU A 53 -2.03 -7.05 -17.06
C GLU A 53 -0.72 -6.59 -16.42
N THR A 54 -0.02 -5.66 -17.08
CA THR A 54 1.22 -5.06 -16.54
C THR A 54 0.97 -4.40 -15.19
N GLY A 55 -0.10 -3.60 -15.07
CA GLY A 55 -0.46 -2.96 -13.81
C GLY A 55 -0.79 -3.97 -12.72
N ALA A 56 -1.42 -5.10 -13.06
CA ALA A 56 -1.71 -6.16 -12.11
C ALA A 56 -0.43 -6.87 -11.62
N LEU A 57 0.50 -7.16 -12.52
CA LEU A 57 1.80 -7.75 -12.16
C LEU A 57 2.62 -6.80 -11.29
N ASP A 58 2.68 -5.52 -11.64
CA ASP A 58 3.35 -4.48 -10.85
C ASP A 58 2.67 -4.34 -9.48
N ALA A 59 1.34 -4.40 -9.41
CA ALA A 59 0.61 -4.32 -8.15
C ALA A 59 0.93 -5.50 -7.22
N ILE A 60 1.08 -6.71 -7.75
CA ILE A 60 1.46 -7.90 -6.99
C ILE A 60 2.87 -7.75 -6.42
N ASP A 61 3.86 -7.40 -7.26
CA ASP A 61 5.25 -7.22 -6.84
C ASP A 61 5.37 -6.13 -5.76
N GLY A 62 4.66 -5.01 -5.93
CA GLY A 62 4.60 -3.94 -4.94
C GLY A 62 3.97 -4.37 -3.61
N ALA A 63 2.87 -5.11 -3.67
CA ALA A 63 2.19 -5.62 -2.49
C ALA A 63 3.07 -6.59 -1.70
N GLU A 64 3.79 -7.49 -2.39
CA GLU A 64 4.72 -8.43 -1.77
C GLU A 64 5.86 -7.69 -1.04
N LYS A 65 6.46 -6.68 -1.69
CA LYS A 65 7.50 -5.83 -1.08
C LYS A 65 6.97 -5.07 0.13
N LEU A 66 5.79 -4.48 0.03
CA LEU A 66 5.18 -3.73 1.13
C LEU A 66 4.84 -4.65 2.32
N ILE A 67 4.37 -5.88 2.07
CA ILE A 67 4.13 -6.88 3.11
C ILE A 67 5.44 -7.29 3.78
N ALA A 68 6.48 -7.60 3.00
CA ALA A 68 7.79 -7.95 3.53
C ALA A 68 8.34 -6.84 4.44
N LYS A 69 8.26 -5.57 3.98
CA LYS A 69 8.68 -4.42 4.78
C LYS A 69 7.84 -4.25 6.03
N SER A 70 6.52 -4.46 5.92
CA SER A 70 5.61 -4.41 7.07
C SER A 70 5.95 -5.46 8.12
N LYS A 71 6.30 -6.68 7.70
CA LYS A 71 6.72 -7.75 8.59
C LYS A 71 8.04 -7.42 9.29
N GLU A 72 9.01 -6.88 8.57
CA GLU A 72 10.29 -6.41 9.11
C GLU A 72 10.05 -5.37 10.23
N LEU A 73 9.23 -4.34 9.95
CA LEU A 73 8.92 -3.28 10.91
C LEU A 73 8.17 -3.78 12.16
N LEU A 74 7.33 -4.78 11.99
CA LEU A 74 6.58 -5.41 13.08
C LEU A 74 7.36 -6.53 13.78
N LYS A 75 8.54 -6.91 13.26
CA LYS A 75 9.36 -8.03 13.75
C LYS A 75 8.59 -9.35 13.81
N ILE A 76 7.78 -9.62 12.79
CA ILE A 76 6.98 -10.84 12.64
C ILE A 76 7.50 -11.69 11.47
N LYS A 77 7.42 -13.02 11.57
CA LYS A 77 7.85 -13.96 10.52
C LYS A 77 6.81 -14.06 9.40
#